data_AF-A0A3D5X2W6-F1
#
_entry.id   AF-A0A3D5X2W6-F1
#
_cell.length_a   1.000
_cell.length_b   1.000
_cell.length_c   1.000
_cell.angle_alpha   90.00
_cell.angle_beta   90.00
_cell.angle_gamma   90.00
#
_symmetry.space_group_name_H-M   'P 1'
#
loop_
_entity.id
_entity.type
_entity.pdbx_description
1 polymer ?
#
loop_
_entity_poly.entity_id
_entity_poly.type
_entity_poly.pdbx_seq_one_letter_code
_entity_poly.pdbx_strand_id
1 'polypeptide(L)'
;LEKTTATIDISTSENKFIASGEVLLFDGFLRVYFESTDDENEDTAKDMLPPLKAGEMLKALEISATERFTQRPPRYAEASLVKKLEELGIGRPSTYAPTLSTIVSRGYVLKEDRDGAERKYKVLILKKGDITETNKTEIHGTEKSKLFPSDIGMVVNDFLVEHFTKIVDYNFTATVEKEFDEIAIGNLEWADMIDRFYKPFHKTVEKTLKESDYSKGERTLG
;
A
#
# COMPACT_ATOMS: atom_id res chain seq x y z
N LEU A 1 -7.95 -19.98 -16.94
CA LEU A 1 -7.54 -20.38 -15.58
C LEU A 1 -8.61 -21.32 -15.05
N GLU A 2 -8.20 -22.45 -14.47
CA GLU A 2 -9.09 -23.34 -13.73
C GLU A 2 -8.68 -23.27 -12.26
N LYS A 3 -9.66 -23.07 -11.38
CA LYS A 3 -9.44 -22.94 -9.94
C LYS A 3 -10.08 -24.12 -9.23
N THR A 4 -9.27 -24.85 -8.48
CA THR A 4 -9.71 -26.00 -7.69
C THR A 4 -9.58 -25.66 -6.22
N THR A 5 -10.66 -25.85 -5.45
CA THR A 5 -10.64 -25.71 -3.99
C THR A 5 -10.99 -27.07 -3.38
N ALA A 6 -10.06 -27.63 -2.63
CA ALA A 6 -10.24 -28.86 -1.87
C ALA A 6 -10.49 -28.51 -0.40
N THR A 7 -11.58 -29.01 0.14
CA THR A 7 -11.86 -28.96 1.59
C THR A 7 -11.53 -30.31 2.19
N ILE A 8 -10.69 -30.33 3.21
CA ILE A 8 -10.17 -31.55 3.84
C ILE A 8 -10.65 -31.55 5.29
N ASP A 9 -11.51 -32.50 5.62
CA ASP A 9 -12.00 -32.69 6.99
C ASP A 9 -10.94 -33.37 7.87
N ILE A 10 -10.92 -33.02 9.17
CA ILE A 10 -10.01 -33.59 10.16
C ILE A 10 -10.76 -34.68 10.94
N SER A 11 -10.20 -35.89 11.03
CA SER A 11 -10.85 -37.02 11.70
C SER A 11 -11.06 -36.82 13.22
N THR A 12 -10.31 -35.92 13.84
CA THR A 12 -10.28 -35.68 15.29
C THR A 12 -10.81 -34.30 15.71
N SER A 13 -11.23 -33.45 14.77
CA SER A 13 -11.65 -32.07 15.04
C SER A 13 -12.74 -31.63 14.07
N GLU A 14 -13.61 -30.73 14.50
CA GLU A 14 -14.60 -30.08 13.62
C GLU A 14 -13.97 -29.06 12.65
N ASN A 15 -12.69 -28.72 12.87
CA ASN A 15 -11.95 -27.82 11.99
C ASN A 15 -11.65 -28.48 10.63
N LYS A 16 -11.42 -27.63 9.62
CA LYS A 16 -11.17 -28.06 8.24
C LYS A 16 -9.93 -27.39 7.68
N PHE A 17 -9.19 -28.11 6.85
CA PHE A 17 -8.15 -27.52 6.01
C PHE A 17 -8.74 -27.16 4.64
N ILE A 18 -8.28 -26.03 4.09
CA ILE A 18 -8.65 -25.58 2.75
C ILE A 18 -7.37 -25.48 1.94
N ALA A 19 -7.35 -26.16 0.80
CA ALA A 19 -6.28 -26.04 -0.18
C ALA A 19 -6.87 -25.52 -1.48
N SER A 20 -6.26 -24.48 -2.05
CA SER A 20 -6.64 -23.92 -3.34
C SER A 20 -5.48 -24.00 -4.31
N GLY A 21 -5.74 -24.48 -5.52
CA GLY A 21 -4.78 -24.50 -6.60
C GLY A 21 -5.36 -23.91 -7.86
N GLU A 22 -4.50 -23.34 -8.68
CA GLU A 22 -4.88 -22.72 -9.95
C GLU A 22 -4.01 -23.28 -11.07
N VAL A 23 -4.67 -23.74 -12.14
CA VAL A 23 -4.01 -24.25 -13.34
C VAL A 23 -4.28 -23.31 -14.50
N LEU A 24 -3.21 -22.88 -15.17
CA LEU A 24 -3.31 -22.07 -16.38
C LEU A 24 -3.61 -22.98 -17.56
N LEU A 25 -4.88 -23.04 -17.98
CA LEU A 25 -5.30 -23.83 -19.15
C LEU A 25 -4.81 -23.27 -20.49
N PHE A 26 -4.61 -21.96 -20.55
CA PHE A 26 -4.14 -21.27 -21.75
C PHE A 26 -3.41 -19.98 -21.35
N ASP A 27 -2.17 -19.86 -21.82
CA ASP A 27 -1.28 -18.77 -21.44
C ASP A 27 -1.67 -17.44 -22.10
N GLY A 28 -2.28 -17.46 -23.28
CA GLY A 28 -2.77 -16.27 -23.97
C GLY A 28 -1.74 -15.12 -24.01
N PHE A 29 -2.15 -13.94 -23.56
CA PHE A 29 -1.29 -12.76 -23.50
C PHE A 29 -0.15 -12.88 -22.47
N LEU A 30 -0.24 -13.80 -21.49
CA LEU A 30 0.84 -14.07 -20.54
C LEU A 30 2.09 -14.61 -21.25
N ARG A 31 1.98 -15.15 -22.47
CA ARG A 31 3.18 -15.48 -23.27
C ARG A 31 4.04 -14.28 -23.62
N VAL A 32 3.47 -13.09 -23.63
CA VAL A 32 4.10 -11.86 -24.13
C VAL A 32 4.23 -10.81 -23.03
N TYR A 33 3.45 -10.91 -21.94
CA TYR A 33 3.44 -9.92 -20.88
C TYR A 33 3.16 -10.55 -19.51
N PHE A 34 4.09 -10.37 -18.57
CA PHE A 34 3.92 -10.67 -17.15
C PHE A 34 4.06 -9.37 -16.36
N GLU A 35 3.04 -9.03 -15.58
CA GLU A 35 3.09 -7.90 -14.65
C GLU A 35 3.81 -8.35 -13.38
N SER A 36 4.87 -7.64 -12.99
CA SER A 36 5.53 -7.86 -11.70
C SER A 36 4.67 -7.28 -10.59
N THR A 37 4.55 -8.01 -9.48
CA THR A 37 3.89 -7.49 -8.29
C THR A 37 4.91 -6.72 -7.45
N ASP A 38 4.51 -5.57 -6.91
CA ASP A 38 5.35 -4.76 -6.01
C ASP A 38 5.45 -5.35 -4.59
N ASP A 39 4.69 -6.41 -4.30
CA ASP A 39 4.72 -7.11 -3.02
C ASP A 39 5.72 -8.27 -3.09
N GLU A 40 6.89 -8.07 -2.49
CA GLU A 40 7.93 -9.10 -2.37
C GLU A 40 7.46 -10.32 -1.53
N ASN A 41 6.28 -10.26 -0.88
CA ASN A 41 5.72 -11.36 -0.08
C ASN A 41 4.69 -12.23 -0.81
N GLU A 42 4.34 -11.93 -2.06
CA GLU A 42 3.53 -12.87 -2.84
C GLU A 42 4.42 -14.01 -3.33
N ASP A 43 4.38 -15.13 -2.59
CA ASP A 43 4.80 -16.43 -3.10
C ASP A 43 3.99 -16.72 -4.38
N THR A 44 4.57 -16.40 -5.53
CA THR A 44 4.03 -16.64 -6.88
C THR A 44 4.13 -18.11 -7.30
N ALA A 45 4.35 -19.00 -6.34
CA ALA A 45 4.13 -20.42 -6.53
C ALA A 45 2.63 -20.64 -6.73
N LYS A 46 2.21 -20.69 -7.99
CA LYS A 46 0.91 -21.27 -8.38
C LYS A 46 0.94 -22.73 -7.95
N ASP A 47 0.56 -22.99 -6.71
CA ASP A 47 0.55 -24.32 -6.13
C ASP A 47 -0.50 -25.14 -6.88
N MET A 48 -0.03 -25.94 -7.83
CA MET A 48 -0.86 -26.89 -8.54
C MET A 48 -1.27 -27.98 -7.56
N LEU A 49 -2.58 -28.16 -7.39
CA LEU A 49 -3.07 -29.29 -6.61
C LEU A 49 -2.89 -30.58 -7.42
N PRO A 50 -2.49 -31.69 -6.78
CA PRO A 50 -2.55 -32.99 -7.42
C PRO A 50 -4.01 -33.35 -7.75
N PRO A 51 -4.26 -34.28 -8.67
CA PRO A 51 -5.61 -34.78 -8.92
C PRO A 51 -6.15 -35.44 -7.64
N LEU A 52 -7.30 -34.94 -7.14
CA LEU A 52 -7.97 -35.41 -5.93
C LEU A 52 -9.35 -35.98 -6.26
N LYS A 53 -9.81 -36.97 -5.51
CA LYS A 53 -11.19 -37.49 -5.59
C LYS A 53 -11.96 -37.23 -4.30
N ALA A 54 -13.26 -36.93 -4.44
CA ALA A 54 -14.14 -36.79 -3.28
C ALA A 54 -14.19 -38.10 -2.48
N GLY A 55 -13.98 -38.00 -1.15
CA GLY A 55 -13.93 -39.14 -0.24
C GLY A 55 -12.59 -39.89 -0.19
N GLU A 56 -11.56 -39.39 -0.88
CA GLU A 56 -10.21 -39.94 -0.79
C GLU A 56 -9.62 -39.76 0.62
N MET A 57 -9.06 -40.84 1.19
CA MET A 57 -8.42 -40.79 2.49
C MET A 57 -7.01 -40.23 2.37
N LEU A 58 -6.76 -39.09 3.01
CA LEU A 58 -5.45 -38.47 3.09
C LEU A 58 -4.76 -38.80 4.42
N LYS A 59 -3.43 -39.00 4.37
CA LYS A 59 -2.61 -39.19 5.56
C LYS A 59 -1.89 -37.90 5.90
N ALA A 60 -2.06 -37.41 7.12
CA ALA A 60 -1.25 -36.31 7.64
C ALA A 60 0.21 -36.79 7.82
N LEU A 61 1.10 -36.32 6.96
CA LEU A 61 2.53 -36.62 7.05
C LEU A 61 3.23 -35.74 8.09
N GLU A 62 2.89 -34.46 8.09
CA GLU A 62 3.46 -33.43 8.94
C GLU A 62 2.41 -32.33 9.14
N ILE A 63 2.31 -31.79 10.35
CA ILE A 63 1.51 -30.59 10.64
C ILE A 63 2.47 -29.56 11.21
N SER A 64 2.55 -28.38 10.59
CA SER A 64 3.37 -27.28 11.07
C SER A 64 2.50 -26.15 11.61
N ALA A 65 2.90 -25.58 12.74
CA ALA A 65 2.36 -24.35 13.27
C ALA A 65 3.48 -23.32 13.37
N THR A 66 3.35 -22.25 12.59
CA THR A 66 4.35 -21.19 12.48
C THR A 66 3.84 -19.95 13.20
N GLU A 67 4.63 -19.43 14.12
CA GLU A 67 4.39 -18.12 14.74
C GLU A 67 4.46 -17.03 13.67
N ARG A 68 3.42 -16.20 13.59
CA ARG A 68 3.34 -15.07 12.65
C ARG A 68 3.17 -13.78 13.43
N PHE A 69 3.81 -12.73 12.94
CA PHE A 69 3.67 -11.37 13.48
C PHE A 69 2.85 -10.52 12.53
N THR A 70 2.06 -9.60 13.10
CA THR A 70 1.37 -8.58 12.31
C THR A 70 2.38 -7.69 11.60
N GLN A 71 2.05 -7.29 10.37
CA GLN A 71 2.85 -6.35 9.61
C GLN A 71 2.11 -5.00 9.54
N ARG A 72 2.87 -3.91 9.57
CA ARG A 72 2.34 -2.58 9.27
C ARG A 72 1.98 -2.50 7.78
N PRO A 73 1.05 -1.62 7.37
CA PRO A 73 0.84 -1.34 5.95
C PRO A 73 2.16 -0.96 5.26
N PRO A 74 2.40 -1.46 4.03
CA PRO A 74 3.63 -1.19 3.31
C PRO A 74 3.75 0.31 3.01
N ARG A 75 4.97 0.84 3.03
CA ARG A 75 5.22 2.20 2.59
C ARG A 75 5.05 2.31 1.08
N TYR A 76 4.73 3.53 0.64
CA TYR A 76 4.64 3.83 -0.78
C TYR A 76 6.00 3.74 -1.46
N ALA A 77 6.09 2.96 -2.53
CA ALA A 77 7.01 3.18 -3.64
C ALA A 77 6.38 4.18 -4.63
N GLU A 78 7.17 4.69 -5.58
CA GLU A 78 6.69 5.62 -6.61
C GLU A 78 5.45 5.07 -7.36
N ALA A 79 5.50 3.82 -7.84
CA ALA A 79 4.39 3.19 -8.55
C ALA A 79 3.12 3.11 -7.68
N SER A 80 3.24 2.61 -6.45
CA SER A 80 2.11 2.55 -5.51
C SER A 80 1.55 3.92 -5.11
N LEU A 81 2.39 4.97 -5.07
CA LEU A 81 1.93 6.34 -4.81
C LEU A 81 1.19 6.90 -6.03
N VAL A 82 1.71 6.69 -7.24
CA VAL A 82 1.04 7.07 -8.48
C VAL A 82 -0.31 6.37 -8.61
N LYS A 83 -0.35 5.06 -8.37
CA LYS A 83 -1.60 4.30 -8.33
C LYS A 83 -2.58 4.90 -7.32
N LYS A 84 -2.10 5.29 -6.14
CA LYS A 84 -2.95 5.90 -5.12
C LYS A 84 -3.49 7.28 -5.53
N LEU A 85 -2.66 8.10 -6.17
CA LEU A 85 -3.06 9.41 -6.70
C LEU A 85 -4.14 9.26 -7.79
N GLU A 86 -3.96 8.29 -8.70
CA GLU A 86 -4.92 7.96 -9.75
C GLU A 86 -6.26 7.48 -9.17
N GLU A 87 -6.25 6.56 -8.20
CA GLU A 87 -7.45 6.09 -7.50
C GLU A 87 -8.23 7.23 -6.82
N LEU A 88 -7.51 8.23 -6.29
CA LEU A 88 -8.10 9.39 -5.64
C LEU A 88 -8.52 10.49 -6.64
N GLY A 89 -8.19 10.35 -7.92
CA GLY A 89 -8.44 11.37 -8.93
C GLY A 89 -7.61 12.64 -8.75
N ILE A 90 -6.43 12.53 -8.12
CA ILE A 90 -5.51 13.63 -7.87
C ILE A 90 -4.39 13.59 -8.90
N GLY A 91 -4.34 14.58 -9.78
CA GLY A 91 -3.38 14.64 -10.88
C GLY A 91 -3.80 13.85 -12.12
N ARG A 92 -2.92 13.83 -13.14
CA ARG A 92 -3.14 13.25 -14.46
C ARG A 92 -1.87 12.53 -14.92
N PRO A 93 -1.92 11.68 -15.98
CA PRO A 93 -0.72 11.00 -16.51
C PRO A 93 0.46 11.95 -16.80
N SER A 94 0.18 13.20 -17.17
CA SER A 94 1.19 14.24 -17.41
C SER A 94 1.78 14.85 -16.13
N THR A 95 1.15 14.70 -14.98
CA THR A 95 1.52 15.40 -13.74
C THR A 95 2.05 14.48 -12.64
N TYR A 96 1.86 13.16 -12.72
CA TYR A 96 2.36 12.21 -11.72
C TYR A 96 3.88 12.30 -11.53
N ALA A 97 4.67 12.02 -12.57
CA ALA A 97 6.12 12.06 -12.48
C ALA A 97 6.68 13.44 -12.08
N PRO A 98 6.20 14.57 -12.66
CA PRO A 98 6.62 15.90 -12.21
C PRO A 98 6.30 16.19 -10.74
N THR A 99 5.15 15.76 -10.24
CA THR A 99 4.74 15.97 -8.84
C THR A 99 5.66 15.20 -7.89
N LEU A 100 5.90 13.91 -8.16
CA LEU A 100 6.83 13.11 -7.36
C LEU A 100 8.26 13.69 -7.39
N SER A 101 8.75 14.06 -8.57
CA SER A 101 10.06 14.70 -8.71
C SER A 101 10.15 16.01 -7.92
N THR A 102 9.07 16.79 -7.89
CA THR A 102 9.03 18.07 -7.15
C THR A 102 9.09 17.87 -5.64
N ILE A 103 8.31 16.94 -5.08
CA ILE A 103 8.30 16.71 -3.62
C ILE A 103 9.62 16.10 -3.13
N VAL A 104 10.28 15.28 -3.97
CA VAL A 104 11.60 14.72 -3.66
C VAL A 104 12.71 15.77 -3.80
N SER A 105 12.76 16.50 -4.92
CA SER A 105 13.79 17.53 -5.15
C SER A 105 13.74 18.69 -4.17
N ARG A 106 12.55 19.03 -3.66
CA ARG A 106 12.38 20.04 -2.60
C ARG A 106 12.65 19.49 -1.19
N GLY A 107 12.95 18.20 -1.05
CA GLY A 107 13.32 17.59 0.22
C GLY A 107 12.15 17.36 1.18
N TYR A 108 10.90 17.39 0.72
CA TYR A 108 9.74 17.03 1.57
C TYR A 108 9.63 15.52 1.76
N VAL A 109 10.09 14.75 0.78
CA VAL A 109 10.09 13.30 0.79
C VAL A 109 11.47 12.80 0.39
N LEU A 110 11.96 11.78 1.07
CA LEU A 110 13.21 11.10 0.79
C LEU A 110 12.91 9.71 0.22
N LYS A 111 13.74 9.27 -0.73
CA LYS A 111 13.74 7.90 -1.25
C LYS A 111 14.94 7.19 -0.65
N GLU A 112 14.67 6.18 0.16
CA GLU A 112 15.71 5.48 0.91
C GLU A 112 15.48 3.96 0.88
N ASP A 113 16.58 3.24 1.03
CA ASP A 113 16.59 1.83 1.38
C ASP A 113 16.85 1.71 2.88
N ARG A 114 16.12 0.85 3.56
CA ARG A 114 16.32 0.52 4.98
C ARG A 114 16.42 -0.97 5.13
N ASP A 115 17.54 -1.41 5.68
CA ASP A 115 17.76 -2.82 5.99
C ASP A 115 16.81 -3.28 7.09
N GLY A 116 16.29 -4.50 6.93
CA GLY A 116 15.47 -5.13 7.94
C GLY A 116 16.30 -5.58 9.14
N ALA A 117 15.61 -5.84 10.25
CA ALA A 117 16.21 -6.42 11.45
C ALA A 117 15.89 -7.91 11.53
N GLU A 118 16.86 -8.70 11.98
CA GLU A 118 16.64 -10.12 12.27
C GLU A 118 15.70 -10.27 13.46
N ARG A 119 14.66 -11.09 13.31
CA ARG A 119 13.80 -11.52 14.41
C ARG A 119 13.65 -13.03 14.43
N LYS A 120 13.48 -13.58 15.64
CA LYS A 120 13.22 -15.00 15.85
C LYS A 120 11.73 -15.27 15.81
N TYR A 121 11.35 -16.42 15.26
CA TYR A 121 10.00 -16.95 15.30
C TYR A 121 10.01 -18.45 15.57
N LYS A 122 8.95 -18.93 16.20
CA LYS A 122 8.79 -20.35 16.55
C LYS A 122 8.09 -21.13 15.44
N VAL A 123 8.60 -22.33 15.18
CA VAL A 123 7.92 -23.32 14.34
C VAL A 123 7.77 -24.60 15.17
N LEU A 124 6.53 -25.04 15.32
CA LEU A 124 6.19 -26.33 15.89
C LEU A 124 5.90 -27.30 14.75
N ILE A 125 6.54 -28.47 14.77
CA ILE A 125 6.33 -29.53 13.78
C ILE A 125 5.82 -30.76 14.52
N LEU A 126 4.62 -31.22 14.16
CA LEU A 126 4.07 -32.50 14.59
C LEU A 126 4.34 -33.54 13.52
N LYS A 127 5.13 -34.58 13.85
CA LYS A 127 5.46 -35.68 12.94
C LYS A 127 5.39 -37.01 13.69
N LYS A 128 4.56 -37.93 13.20
CA LYS A 128 4.34 -39.27 13.81
C LYS A 128 3.93 -39.23 15.30
N GLY A 129 3.31 -38.14 15.77
CA GLY A 129 2.86 -37.99 17.15
C GLY A 129 3.82 -37.22 18.06
N ASP A 130 5.06 -36.97 17.61
CA ASP A 130 6.04 -36.18 18.35
C ASP A 130 6.00 -34.72 17.89
N ILE A 131 6.03 -33.80 18.85
CA ILE A 131 6.10 -32.35 18.60
C ILE A 131 7.53 -31.89 18.80
N THR A 132 8.12 -31.28 17.78
CA THR A 132 9.42 -30.60 17.86
C THR A 132 9.25 -29.10 17.74
N GLU A 133 9.91 -28.35 18.62
CA GLU A 133 9.96 -26.89 18.57
C GLU A 133 11.31 -26.45 18.01
N THR A 134 11.28 -25.62 16.97
CA THR A 134 12.48 -25.04 16.36
C THR A 134 12.36 -23.53 16.32
N ASN A 135 13.40 -22.83 16.78
CA ASN A 135 13.51 -21.39 16.61
C ASN A 135 14.17 -21.11 15.26
N LYS A 136 13.44 -20.42 14.38
CA LYS A 136 13.96 -19.92 13.10
C LYS A 136 14.13 -18.41 13.16
N THR A 137 14.85 -17.87 12.20
CA THR A 137 15.04 -16.42 12.04
C THR A 137 14.52 -15.96 10.70
N GLU A 138 13.99 -14.74 10.67
CA GLU A 138 13.60 -14.04 9.47
C GLU A 138 14.06 -12.58 9.56
N ILE A 139 14.32 -11.97 8.41
CA ILE A 139 14.56 -10.53 8.32
C ILE A 139 13.20 -9.85 8.18
N HIS A 140 12.91 -8.88 9.04
CA HIS A 140 11.67 -8.14 8.98
C HIS A 140 11.90 -6.64 8.84
N GLY A 141 10.96 -5.96 8.20
CA GLY A 141 10.96 -4.51 8.11
C GLY A 141 11.93 -3.93 7.08
N THR A 142 12.45 -4.74 6.16
CA THR A 142 13.20 -4.28 4.98
C THR A 142 12.31 -3.38 4.13
N GLU A 143 12.80 -2.21 3.76
CA GLU A 143 12.10 -1.27 2.89
C GLU A 143 13.07 -0.88 1.76
N LYS A 144 12.74 -1.21 0.51
CA LYS A 144 13.57 -0.85 -0.65
C LYS A 144 12.86 0.16 -1.54
N SER A 145 13.56 1.22 -1.93
CA SER A 145 13.10 2.27 -2.83
C SER A 145 11.76 2.87 -2.38
N LYS A 146 11.56 2.99 -1.06
CA LYS A 146 10.34 3.51 -0.47
C LYS A 146 10.47 4.99 -0.15
N LEU A 147 9.32 5.65 -0.11
CA LEU A 147 9.18 7.08 0.16
C LEU A 147 8.97 7.31 1.66
N PHE A 148 9.78 8.20 2.23
CA PHE A 148 9.72 8.61 3.63
C PHE A 148 9.52 10.12 3.73
N PRO A 149 8.56 10.61 4.53
CA PRO A 149 8.47 12.04 4.78
C PRO A 149 9.72 12.51 5.54
N SER A 150 10.28 13.65 5.13
CA SER A 150 11.35 14.30 5.89
C SER A 150 10.77 15.10 7.06
N ASP A 151 11.62 15.52 8.00
CA ASP A 151 11.18 16.37 9.11
C ASP A 151 10.54 17.68 8.62
N ILE A 152 11.12 18.29 7.58
CA ILE A 152 10.56 19.51 6.95
C ILE A 152 9.22 19.19 6.28
N GLY A 153 9.12 18.06 5.58
CA GLY A 153 7.88 17.61 4.96
C GLY A 153 6.75 17.42 5.97
N MET A 154 7.06 16.83 7.13
CA MET A 154 6.10 16.67 8.22
C MET A 154 5.65 18.02 8.80
N VAL A 155 6.60 18.91 9.13
CA VAL A 155 6.28 20.23 9.68
C VAL A 155 5.40 21.05 8.73
N VAL A 156 5.72 21.05 7.43
CA VAL A 156 4.92 21.74 6.42
C VAL A 156 3.55 21.08 6.27
N ASN A 157 3.48 19.75 6.23
CA ASN A 157 2.20 19.05 6.15
C ASN A 157 1.30 19.38 7.34
N ASP A 158 1.83 19.31 8.56
CA ASP A 158 1.05 19.54 9.78
C ASP A 158 0.51 20.98 9.82
N PHE A 159 1.35 21.95 9.45
CA PHE A 159 0.93 23.35 9.31
C PHE A 159 -0.19 23.53 8.26
N LEU A 160 -0.08 22.87 7.10
CA LEU A 160 -1.09 22.95 6.05
C LEU A 160 -2.39 22.25 6.44
N VAL A 161 -2.33 21.11 7.12
CA VAL A 161 -3.50 20.40 7.62
C VAL A 161 -4.21 21.21 8.70
N GLU A 162 -3.46 21.87 9.59
CA GLU A 162 -4.04 22.68 10.66
C GLU A 162 -4.75 23.93 10.13
N HIS A 163 -4.11 24.67 9.22
CA HIS A 163 -4.62 25.99 8.80
C HIS A 163 -5.35 25.99 7.45
N PHE A 164 -5.12 24.98 6.59
CA PHE A 164 -5.61 24.94 5.21
C PHE A 164 -6.35 23.63 4.89
N THR A 165 -7.08 23.07 5.86
CA THR A 165 -7.87 21.82 5.76
C THR A 165 -8.60 21.63 4.43
N LYS A 166 -9.31 22.65 3.95
CA LYS A 166 -10.11 22.58 2.73
C LYS A 166 -9.26 22.31 1.48
N ILE A 167 -8.05 22.84 1.41
CA ILE A 167 -7.21 22.80 0.20
C ILE A 167 -6.38 21.53 0.13
N VAL A 168 -5.96 21.02 1.29
CA VAL A 168 -5.23 19.73 1.37
C VAL A 168 -6.15 18.51 1.37
N ASP A 169 -7.47 18.72 1.40
CA ASP A 169 -8.45 17.64 1.28
C ASP A 169 -8.39 16.96 -0.09
N TYR A 170 -8.44 15.64 -0.09
CA TYR A 170 -8.33 14.83 -1.31
C TYR A 170 -9.54 15.03 -2.23
N ASN A 171 -10.76 15.13 -1.68
CA ASN A 171 -11.96 15.32 -2.49
C ASN A 171 -11.98 16.70 -3.13
N PHE A 172 -11.55 17.72 -2.39
CA PHE A 172 -11.40 19.07 -2.92
C PHE A 172 -10.43 19.09 -4.11
N THR A 173 -9.25 18.50 -3.93
CA THR A 173 -8.23 18.44 -4.99
C THR A 173 -8.74 17.69 -6.22
N ALA A 174 -9.39 16.53 -6.04
CA ALA A 174 -9.98 15.77 -7.14
C ALA A 174 -11.13 16.51 -7.83
N THR A 175 -11.88 17.33 -7.10
CA THR A 175 -12.96 18.16 -7.68
C THR A 175 -12.38 19.26 -8.55
N VAL A 176 -11.37 19.98 -8.07
CA VAL A 176 -10.66 21.02 -8.83
C VAL A 176 -10.07 20.45 -10.12
N GLU A 177 -9.46 19.27 -10.03
CA GLU A 177 -8.94 18.53 -11.19
C GLU A 177 -10.04 18.24 -12.23
N LYS A 178 -11.24 17.84 -11.80
CA LYS A 178 -12.38 17.66 -12.70
C LYS A 178 -12.89 18.97 -13.28
N GLU A 179 -12.95 20.04 -12.49
CA GLU A 179 -13.32 21.37 -12.97
C GLU A 179 -12.36 21.86 -14.07
N PHE A 180 -11.06 21.56 -13.97
CA PHE A 180 -10.10 21.85 -15.04
C PHE A 180 -10.37 21.06 -16.33
N ASP A 181 -10.79 19.80 -16.22
CA ASP A 181 -11.21 19.03 -17.39
C ASP A 181 -12.46 19.64 -18.05
N GLU A 182 -13.45 20.06 -17.26
CA GLU A 182 -14.66 20.71 -17.77
C GLU A 182 -14.34 22.05 -18.45
N ILE A 183 -13.38 22.82 -17.93
CA ILE A 183 -12.88 24.04 -18.58
C ILE A 183 -12.22 23.70 -19.92
N ALA A 184 -11.40 22.64 -19.98
CA ALA A 184 -10.72 22.25 -21.20
C ALA A 184 -11.70 21.83 -22.32
N ILE A 185 -12.86 21.28 -21.96
CA ILE A 185 -13.93 20.88 -22.89
C ILE A 185 -14.89 22.05 -23.20
N GLY A 186 -14.81 23.15 -22.44
CA GLY A 186 -15.63 24.35 -22.63
C GLY A 186 -16.98 24.33 -21.90
N ASN A 187 -17.16 23.42 -20.95
CA ASN A 187 -18.39 23.29 -20.16
C ASN A 187 -18.41 24.18 -18.91
N LEU A 188 -17.26 24.74 -18.52
CA LEU A 188 -17.11 25.62 -17.36
C LEU A 188 -16.23 26.83 -17.72
N GLU A 189 -16.66 28.02 -17.31
CA GLU A 189 -15.88 29.25 -17.44
C GLU A 189 -14.78 29.30 -16.37
N TRP A 190 -13.53 29.42 -16.80
CA TRP A 190 -12.37 29.38 -15.88
C TRP A 190 -12.38 30.53 -14.86
N ALA A 191 -12.89 31.71 -15.26
CA ALA A 191 -12.93 32.89 -14.41
C ALA A 191 -13.85 32.66 -13.19
N ASP A 192 -15.00 32.01 -13.42
CA ASP A 192 -15.96 31.69 -12.36
C ASP A 192 -15.38 30.67 -11.39
N MET A 193 -14.70 29.64 -11.90
CA MET A 193 -14.04 28.63 -11.07
C MET A 193 -12.97 29.27 -10.17
N ILE A 194 -12.09 30.10 -10.75
CA ILE A 194 -11.03 30.78 -10.00
C ILE A 194 -11.59 31.75 -8.96
N ASP A 195 -12.65 32.51 -9.30
CA ASP A 195 -13.28 33.44 -8.36
C ASP A 195 -13.90 32.71 -7.15
N ARG A 196 -14.56 31.58 -7.40
CA ARG A 196 -15.12 30.71 -6.33
C ARG A 196 -14.03 30.14 -5.42
N PHE A 197 -12.86 29.82 -5.97
CA PHE A 197 -11.73 29.33 -5.19
C PHE A 197 -11.02 30.43 -4.41
N TYR A 198 -10.65 31.52 -5.08
CA TYR A 198 -9.70 32.50 -4.56
C TYR A 198 -10.29 33.35 -3.43
N LYS A 199 -11.55 33.77 -3.54
CA LYS A 199 -12.22 34.60 -2.51
C LYS A 199 -12.20 33.97 -1.10
N PRO A 200 -12.60 32.70 -0.90
CA PRO A 200 -12.48 32.06 0.40
C PRO A 200 -11.03 31.75 0.78
N PHE A 201 -10.19 31.32 -0.18
CA PHE A 201 -8.79 31.02 0.09
C PHE A 201 -8.02 32.22 0.64
N HIS A 202 -8.19 33.39 0.01
CA HIS A 202 -7.50 34.61 0.41
C HIS A 202 -7.83 35.01 1.85
N LYS A 203 -9.11 34.86 2.26
CA LYS A 203 -9.52 35.10 3.66
C LYS A 203 -8.83 34.14 4.63
N THR A 204 -8.68 32.88 4.26
CA THR A 204 -7.92 31.91 5.06
C THR A 204 -6.46 32.34 5.19
N VAL A 205 -5.82 32.76 4.10
CA VAL A 205 -4.43 33.25 4.12
C VAL A 205 -4.27 34.46 5.05
N GLU A 206 -5.14 35.47 4.92
CA GLU A 206 -5.10 36.66 5.79
C GLU A 206 -5.30 36.32 7.27
N LYS A 207 -6.19 35.35 7.56
CA LYS A 207 -6.43 34.87 8.92
C LYS A 207 -5.20 34.17 9.47
N THR A 208 -4.67 33.20 8.72
CA THR A 208 -3.48 32.43 9.13
C THR A 208 -2.30 33.35 9.39
N LEU A 209 -2.02 34.33 8.51
CA LEU A 209 -0.91 35.29 8.70
C LEU A 209 -1.02 36.15 9.97
N LYS A 210 -2.24 36.38 10.48
CA LYS A 210 -2.47 37.14 11.72
C LYS A 210 -2.38 36.28 12.97
N GLU A 211 -2.69 35.00 12.86
CA GLU A 211 -2.76 34.04 13.97
C GLU A 211 -1.48 33.21 14.11
N SER A 212 -0.72 33.03 13.02
CA SER A 212 0.50 32.25 12.98
C SER A 212 1.71 33.09 13.42
N ASP A 213 1.83 33.37 14.70
CA ASP A 213 3.15 33.69 15.26
C ASP A 213 4.01 32.41 15.16
N TYR A 214 5.04 32.48 14.31
CA TYR A 214 6.05 31.47 14.01
C TYR A 214 6.05 30.25 14.95
N SER A 215 5.46 29.15 14.49
CA SER A 215 5.72 27.82 15.04
C SER A 215 7.21 27.51 14.89
N LYS A 216 8.00 27.85 15.91
CA LYS A 216 9.34 27.31 16.11
C LYS A 216 9.18 25.79 16.18
N GLY A 217 9.53 25.12 15.08
CA GLY A 217 9.57 23.67 14.97
C GLY A 217 10.67 23.08 15.86
N GLU A 218 10.47 23.14 17.17
CA GLU A 218 11.31 22.46 18.14
C GLU A 218 10.59 21.17 18.54
N ARG A 219 11.00 20.06 17.93
CA ARG A 219 10.53 18.73 18.31
C ARG A 219 11.23 18.36 19.62
N THR A 220 10.49 18.23 20.71
CA THR A 220 10.97 17.52 21.89
C THR A 220 11.17 16.06 21.50
N LEU A 221 12.42 15.67 21.23
CA LEU A 221 12.81 14.28 21.17
C LEU A 221 12.59 13.71 22.58
N GLY A 222 11.60 12.82 22.71
CA GLY A 222 11.44 11.97 23.88
C GLY A 222 12.46 10.84 23.84
#